data_AF-A0A6N2C3P9-F1
#
_entry.id   AF-A0A6N2C3P9-F1
#
_cell.length_a   1.000
_cell.length_b   1.000
_cell.length_c   1.000
_cell.angle_alpha   90.00
_cell.angle_beta   90.00
_cell.angle_gamma   90.00
#
_symmetry.space_group_name_H-M   'P 1'
#
loop_
_entity.id
_entity.type
_entity.pdbx_description
1 polymer ?
#
loop_
_entity_poly.entity_id
_entity_poly.type
_entity_poly.pdbx_seq_one_letter_code
_entity_poly.pdbx_strand_id
1 'polypeptide(L)'
;MAFSSFFSRLRSCSKPICRNLRTSNFQRPHIPSSLTEPVTCSRKGQGTIPSWVASLIPFALAVSAGSLALQSQNYPSLCLNDAPLSDPKSGKNGGKGSTDYVVKGSLRKVPPELIEELKGICQDNMTMDEDERYVHGKPQNSFHKAVNIPDVVVYPRSEEEVSKIVKSCNMHKVPLVPYGGATSIEGHTLSPYGGVCIDMTLMNRVKALHVEDMDVVVEPGIGWMDLNEYLESYGLFFPLDPGPGATIGGMCATRCSGSLAVRYGTMRDNVINLKVVLADGEVMKTASRARKSAAGYDLTRLLIGSEGTLGVITEITLRLQKLPQSSVVAMCNFPTIKDAADVAIATMHSGIQVSRVELLDEVQIRAINLANDKKLPEIPTLMFEFVGTEAYAREQTQIVQKIASEHYGSDFVFAEDPEEKKELWKIRKEALWACFAMKPNFEAMITDVCVPLSHLAELISRSKQELDASPLTCTVIAHAGDGNFHVVVLFDPTKEEQRREAERLNHFMVHTALSMEGTCTGEHGVGTGKIKYLEKELGIENLRTMKRIKDALDPNNIMNPGKLISPHICF
;
A
#
# COMPACT_ATOMS: atom_id res chain seq x y z
N MET A 1 -37.50 1.68 -18.51
CA MET A 1 -38.16 2.52 -17.48
C MET A 1 -37.72 2.21 -16.03
N ALA A 2 -36.71 1.35 -15.80
CA ALA A 2 -36.13 1.11 -14.46
C ALA A 2 -34.84 1.94 -14.17
N PHE A 3 -34.26 2.58 -15.20
CA PHE A 3 -32.98 3.31 -15.12
C PHE A 3 -33.07 4.67 -14.41
N SER A 4 -34.20 5.38 -14.50
CA SER A 4 -34.33 6.72 -13.91
C SER A 4 -34.65 6.70 -12.41
N SER A 5 -35.25 5.63 -11.89
CA SER A 5 -35.67 5.55 -10.48
C SER A 5 -34.53 5.23 -9.52
N PHE A 6 -33.45 4.60 -9.99
CA PHE A 6 -32.27 4.32 -9.17
C PHE A 6 -31.39 5.56 -9.02
N PHE A 7 -31.11 6.27 -10.13
CA PHE A 7 -30.35 7.52 -10.09
C PHE A 7 -31.13 8.69 -9.46
N SER A 8 -32.46 8.72 -9.55
CA SER A 8 -33.25 9.71 -8.80
C SER A 8 -33.16 9.51 -7.27
N ARG A 9 -32.93 8.27 -6.80
CA ARG A 9 -32.63 7.98 -5.39
C ARG A 9 -31.23 8.42 -4.98
N LEU A 10 -30.26 8.43 -5.91
CA LEU A 10 -28.89 8.92 -5.67
C LEU A 10 -28.78 10.46 -5.65
N ARG A 11 -29.68 11.18 -6.35
CA ARG A 11 -29.60 12.64 -6.57
C ARG A 11 -30.36 13.51 -5.54
N SER A 12 -30.84 12.95 -4.44
CA SER A 12 -31.64 13.69 -3.44
C SER A 12 -30.77 14.33 -2.35
N CYS A 13 -30.70 15.67 -2.37
CA CYS A 13 -30.34 16.61 -1.27
C CYS A 13 -28.85 16.78 -0.88
N SER A 14 -28.24 17.84 -1.42
CA SER A 14 -27.15 18.57 -0.76
C SER A 14 -27.42 20.08 -0.84
N LYS A 15 -27.64 20.72 0.32
CA LYS A 15 -27.56 22.17 0.46
C LYS A 15 -26.14 22.52 0.92
N PRO A 16 -25.46 23.52 0.33
CA PRO A 16 -24.10 23.84 0.74
C PRO A 16 -24.13 24.67 2.02
N ILE A 17 -23.42 24.20 3.05
CA ILE A 17 -22.94 25.03 4.15
C ILE A 17 -21.41 25.03 4.04
N CYS A 18 -20.88 26.03 3.35
CA CYS A 18 -19.48 26.43 3.50
C CYS A 18 -19.43 27.95 3.63
N ARG A 19 -18.98 28.42 4.79
CA ARG A 19 -18.53 29.80 5.00
C ARG A 19 -17.12 29.74 5.57
N ASN A 20 -16.23 30.43 4.86
CA ASN A 20 -14.92 30.93 5.27
C ASN A 20 -13.82 29.91 5.57
N LEU A 21 -12.84 29.81 4.67
CA LEU A 21 -11.41 29.96 5.00
C LEU A 21 -10.66 30.55 3.79
N ARG A 22 -9.64 31.33 4.13
CA ARG A 22 -9.02 32.40 3.33
C ARG A 22 -8.09 31.91 2.22
N THR A 23 -7.99 32.79 1.22
CA THR A 23 -7.07 32.87 0.09
C THR A 23 -5.58 32.84 0.48
N SER A 24 -4.78 32.03 -0.23
CA SER A 24 -3.36 32.26 -0.44
C SER A 24 -3.07 32.32 -1.95
N ASN A 25 -2.47 33.42 -2.37
CA ASN A 25 -2.10 33.71 -3.75
C ASN A 25 -0.86 32.90 -4.15
N PHE A 26 -0.92 32.15 -5.24
CA PHE A 26 0.26 31.75 -6.00
C PHE A 26 0.10 32.15 -7.47
N GLN A 27 1.04 32.98 -7.92
CA GLN A 27 1.17 33.45 -9.29
C GLN A 27 1.60 32.31 -10.22
N ARG A 28 0.86 32.12 -11.31
CA ARG A 28 1.25 31.25 -12.44
C ARG A 28 2.37 31.93 -13.24
N PRO A 29 3.41 31.21 -13.70
CA PRO A 29 4.31 31.73 -14.72
C PRO A 29 3.67 31.64 -16.11
N HIS A 30 3.80 32.73 -16.87
CA HIS A 30 3.39 32.88 -18.26
C HIS A 30 4.19 31.93 -19.18
N ILE A 31 3.49 31.19 -20.04
CA ILE A 31 4.06 30.51 -21.21
C ILE A 31 3.86 31.42 -22.43
N PRO A 32 4.90 31.76 -23.22
CA PRO A 32 4.72 32.53 -24.45
C PRO A 32 4.26 31.63 -25.59
N SER A 33 3.22 32.07 -26.29
CA SER A 33 2.72 31.53 -27.55
C SER A 33 3.41 32.19 -28.75
N SER A 34 3.99 31.37 -29.64
CA SER A 34 4.28 31.56 -31.09
C SER A 34 5.52 30.71 -31.41
N LEU A 35 5.63 29.93 -32.49
CA LEU A 35 5.30 30.20 -33.88
C LEU A 35 4.90 28.90 -34.61
N THR A 36 3.91 29.03 -35.48
CA THR A 36 3.59 28.12 -36.59
C THR A 36 4.58 28.31 -37.74
N GLU A 37 5.11 27.23 -38.31
CA GLU A 37 5.27 27.08 -39.78
C GLU A 37 5.46 25.59 -40.14
N PRO A 38 4.82 25.07 -41.21
CA PRO A 38 4.89 23.67 -41.59
C PRO A 38 6.03 23.40 -42.58
N VAL A 39 6.91 22.46 -42.26
CA VAL A 39 7.91 21.94 -43.20
C VAL A 39 7.24 20.89 -44.09
N THR A 40 7.08 21.23 -45.36
CA THR A 40 6.82 20.29 -46.45
C THR A 40 8.15 19.65 -46.86
N CYS A 41 8.22 18.31 -46.91
CA CYS A 41 9.28 17.64 -47.66
C CYS A 41 8.74 16.38 -48.35
N SER A 42 9.09 16.28 -49.62
CA SER A 42 8.62 15.37 -50.66
C SER A 42 9.06 13.91 -50.46
N ARG A 43 8.16 12.97 -50.72
CA ARG A 43 8.49 11.55 -50.97
C ARG A 43 8.84 11.33 -52.45
N LYS A 44 10.03 10.80 -52.73
CA LYS A 44 10.40 10.09 -53.97
C LYS A 44 11.41 8.97 -53.65
N GLY A 45 11.26 7.83 -54.32
CA GLY A 45 12.15 6.65 -54.31
C GLY A 45 11.63 5.53 -53.40
N GLN A 46 10.95 4.46 -53.85
CA GLN A 46 11.34 3.36 -54.76
C GLN A 46 12.67 2.67 -54.38
N GLY A 47 12.56 1.39 -54.00
CA GLY A 47 13.65 0.44 -53.75
C GLY A 47 13.16 -0.73 -52.89
N THR A 48 12.51 -1.73 -53.50
CA THR A 48 13.03 -3.09 -53.71
C THR A 48 13.28 -3.92 -52.44
N ILE A 49 12.41 -4.91 -52.26
CA ILE A 49 12.51 -6.06 -51.34
C ILE A 49 13.54 -7.07 -51.91
N PRO A 50 14.29 -7.78 -51.05
CA PRO A 50 14.34 -9.22 -51.22
C PRO A 50 14.13 -9.99 -49.91
N SER A 51 13.24 -10.98 -50.03
CA SER A 51 13.01 -12.09 -49.12
C SER A 51 14.19 -13.06 -49.08
N TRP A 52 14.69 -13.40 -47.90
CA TRP A 52 15.37 -14.69 -47.69
C TRP A 52 14.95 -15.30 -46.35
N VAL A 53 14.43 -16.52 -46.47
CA VAL A 53 14.07 -17.46 -45.41
C VAL A 53 15.35 -18.19 -45.00
N ALA A 54 15.63 -18.26 -43.70
CA ALA A 54 16.43 -19.35 -43.11
C ALA A 54 16.20 -19.38 -41.59
N SER A 55 15.23 -20.19 -41.17
CA SER A 55 15.04 -20.59 -39.78
C SER A 55 16.06 -21.66 -39.42
N LEU A 56 17.04 -21.32 -38.58
CA LEU A 56 17.89 -22.28 -37.89
C LEU A 56 17.42 -22.34 -36.44
N ILE A 57 16.85 -23.48 -36.05
CA ILE A 57 16.50 -23.82 -34.67
C ILE A 57 17.66 -24.67 -34.11
N PRO A 58 18.38 -24.24 -33.07
CA PRO A 58 19.21 -25.15 -32.29
C PRO A 58 18.41 -25.68 -31.09
N PHE A 59 18.21 -26.99 -31.06
CA PHE A 59 17.82 -27.76 -29.88
C PHE A 59 18.93 -27.64 -28.82
N ALA A 60 18.62 -27.07 -27.66
CA ALA A 60 19.49 -27.12 -26.48
C ALA A 60 18.96 -28.18 -25.51
N LEU A 61 19.67 -29.31 -25.43
CA LEU A 61 19.50 -30.36 -24.43
C LEU A 61 20.23 -29.94 -23.15
N ALA A 62 19.49 -29.61 -22.09
CA ALA A 62 20.03 -29.41 -20.76
C ALA A 62 20.09 -30.76 -20.03
N VAL A 63 21.30 -31.25 -19.76
CA VAL A 63 21.58 -32.38 -18.88
C VAL A 63 21.99 -31.83 -17.53
N SER A 64 21.15 -31.97 -16.50
CA SER A 64 21.54 -31.70 -15.12
C SER A 64 21.98 -33.00 -14.44
N ALA A 65 23.28 -33.11 -14.19
CA ALA A 65 23.84 -34.15 -13.34
C ALA A 65 23.65 -33.75 -11.87
N GLY A 66 22.90 -34.57 -11.13
CA GLY A 66 22.82 -34.48 -9.67
C GLY A 66 24.11 -34.98 -9.03
N SER A 67 24.52 -34.35 -7.94
CA SER A 67 25.49 -34.92 -7.00
C SER A 67 25.08 -34.55 -5.58
N LEU A 68 24.72 -35.59 -4.82
CA LEU A 68 24.60 -35.56 -3.37
C LEU A 68 26.00 -35.36 -2.77
N ALA A 69 26.11 -34.42 -1.83
CA ALA A 69 27.17 -34.43 -0.84
C ALA A 69 26.54 -34.19 0.54
N LEU A 70 26.46 -35.27 1.33
CA LEU A 70 26.29 -35.19 2.77
C LEU A 70 27.58 -34.68 3.38
N GLN A 71 27.52 -33.64 4.19
CA GLN A 71 28.52 -33.38 5.22
C GLN A 71 27.89 -32.77 6.46
N SER A 72 28.04 -33.48 7.58
CA SER A 72 27.73 -33.01 8.92
C SER A 72 28.85 -32.11 9.42
N GLN A 73 28.53 -30.93 9.95
CA GLN A 73 29.44 -30.20 10.82
C GLN A 73 28.70 -29.64 12.03
N ASN A 74 29.09 -30.16 13.20
CA ASN A 74 28.81 -29.57 14.51
C ASN A 74 29.73 -28.36 14.70
N TYR A 75 29.16 -27.20 15.04
CA TYR A 75 29.90 -26.10 15.66
C TYR A 75 29.19 -25.65 16.95
N PRO A 76 29.94 -25.39 18.03
CA PRO A 76 29.39 -24.97 19.30
C PRO A 76 28.95 -23.51 19.26
N SER A 77 27.73 -23.25 19.73
CA SER A 77 27.17 -21.91 19.98
C SER A 77 27.96 -21.23 21.12
N LEU A 78 28.62 -20.11 20.80
CA LEU A 78 29.21 -19.20 21.78
C LEU A 78 28.29 -17.99 21.92
N CYS A 79 27.40 -18.04 22.90
CA CYS A 79 26.65 -16.88 23.37
C CYS A 79 27.54 -16.08 24.35
N LEU A 80 27.98 -14.89 23.97
CA LEU A 80 28.48 -13.88 24.90
C LEU A 80 27.36 -12.85 25.09
N ASN A 81 26.63 -12.99 26.20
CA ASN A 81 25.64 -12.03 26.68
C ASN A 81 26.30 -11.18 27.76
N ASP A 82 26.55 -9.91 27.48
CA ASP A 82 26.69 -8.86 28.50
C ASP A 82 25.53 -7.86 28.33
N ALA A 83 24.41 -8.18 28.99
CA ALA A 83 23.35 -7.23 29.33
C ALA A 83 22.80 -7.61 30.72
N PRO A 84 22.51 -6.65 31.62
CA PRO A 84 22.18 -6.97 33.00
C PRO A 84 20.86 -7.74 33.09
N LEU A 85 20.91 -8.85 33.83
CA LEU A 85 19.80 -9.73 34.17
C LEU A 85 18.57 -8.93 34.65
N SER A 86 17.47 -9.04 33.91
CA SER A 86 16.15 -8.63 34.37
C SER A 86 15.37 -9.83 34.93
N ASP A 87 14.65 -9.54 36.02
CA ASP A 87 13.83 -10.37 36.91
C ASP A 87 13.18 -11.65 36.30
N PRO A 88 13.28 -12.85 36.93
CA PRO A 88 12.77 -14.12 36.37
C PRO A 88 11.24 -14.26 36.34
N LYS A 89 10.47 -13.19 36.58
CA LYS A 89 9.00 -13.22 36.56
C LYS A 89 8.34 -12.72 35.27
N SER A 90 9.10 -12.46 34.20
CA SER A 90 8.47 -12.18 32.90
C SER A 90 8.22 -13.48 32.12
N GLY A 91 6.94 -13.78 31.88
CA GLY A 91 6.52 -14.94 31.08
C GLY A 91 7.14 -14.91 29.67
N LYS A 92 7.24 -16.10 29.06
CA LYS A 92 7.66 -16.27 27.65
C LYS A 92 6.73 -15.46 26.74
N ASN A 93 7.09 -14.23 26.41
CA ASN A 93 6.42 -13.44 25.38
C ASN A 93 6.83 -13.99 24.01
N GLY A 94 5.87 -14.33 23.16
CA GLY A 94 6.12 -14.72 21.76
C GLY A 94 6.15 -16.22 21.45
N GLY A 95 5.46 -17.08 22.22
CA GLY A 95 5.24 -18.48 21.81
C GLY A 95 4.30 -18.61 20.60
N LYS A 96 4.40 -19.73 19.86
CA LYS A 96 3.45 -20.12 18.79
C LYS A 96 2.01 -20.04 19.31
N GLY A 97 1.30 -18.96 18.97
CA GLY A 97 -0.09 -18.69 19.37
C GLY A 97 -0.31 -17.52 20.34
N SER A 98 0.73 -16.77 20.73
CA SER A 98 0.55 -15.57 21.56
C SER A 98 0.21 -14.35 20.71
N THR A 99 -0.92 -13.71 21.03
CA THR A 99 -1.35 -12.40 20.49
C THR A 99 -0.56 -11.23 21.07
N ASP A 100 0.25 -11.46 22.10
CA ASP A 100 0.74 -10.45 23.05
C ASP A 100 2.10 -9.86 22.68
N TYR A 101 2.55 -10.06 21.44
CA TYR A 101 3.76 -9.39 20.99
C TYR A 101 3.49 -7.89 20.82
N VAL A 102 4.02 -7.11 21.75
CA VAL A 102 4.06 -5.65 21.72
C VAL A 102 5.52 -5.24 21.71
N VAL A 103 5.92 -4.41 20.75
CA VAL A 103 7.28 -3.84 20.73
C VAL A 103 7.47 -3.02 21.99
N LYS A 104 8.29 -3.54 22.91
CA LYS A 104 8.69 -2.81 24.12
C LYS A 104 9.68 -1.74 23.73
N GLY A 105 9.27 -0.48 23.87
CA GLY A 105 10.13 0.66 23.61
C GLY A 105 11.16 0.85 24.72
N SER A 106 12.34 1.36 24.36
CA SER A 106 13.33 1.86 25.31
C SER A 106 13.89 3.18 24.78
N LEU A 107 13.69 4.28 25.50
CA LEU A 107 14.13 5.59 25.04
C LEU A 107 15.67 5.67 25.08
N ARG A 108 16.29 5.88 23.91
CA ARG A 108 17.70 6.28 23.82
C ARG A 108 17.76 7.78 23.60
N LYS A 109 18.22 8.54 24.58
CA LYS A 109 18.38 10.00 24.41
C LYS A 109 19.32 10.30 23.26
N VAL A 110 18.89 11.20 22.38
CA VAL A 110 19.73 11.71 21.30
C VAL A 110 20.88 12.55 21.88
N PRO A 111 22.15 12.30 21.50
CA PRO A 111 23.28 13.11 21.95
C PRO A 111 23.17 14.56 21.48
N PRO A 112 23.54 15.57 22.30
CA PRO A 112 23.55 16.98 21.90
C PRO A 112 24.38 17.24 20.64
N GLU A 113 25.47 16.49 20.45
CA GLU A 113 26.35 16.58 19.29
C GLU A 113 25.61 16.23 17.99
N LEU A 114 24.76 15.20 18.02
CA LEU A 114 23.93 14.84 16.88
C LEU A 114 22.91 15.95 16.57
N ILE A 115 22.31 16.58 17.59
CA ILE A 115 21.38 17.70 17.36
C ILE A 115 22.07 18.87 16.65
N GLU A 116 23.28 19.24 17.06
CA GLU A 116 24.05 20.30 16.39
C GLU A 116 24.45 19.92 14.95
N GLU A 117 24.84 18.67 14.71
CA GLU A 117 25.09 18.17 13.35
C GLU A 117 23.83 18.26 12.47
N LEU A 118 22.68 17.78 12.98
CA LEU A 118 21.40 17.83 12.27
C LEU A 118 20.95 19.26 11.98
N LYS A 119 21.16 20.19 12.92
CA LYS A 119 20.92 21.61 12.73
C LYS A 119 21.82 22.20 11.65
N GLY A 120 23.09 21.79 11.60
CA GLY A 120 24.01 22.18 10.52
C GLY A 120 23.58 21.67 9.14
N ILE A 121 23.00 20.48 9.07
CA ILE A 121 22.53 19.86 7.81
C ILE A 121 21.19 20.46 7.36
N CYS A 122 20.21 20.53 8.25
CA CYS A 122 18.81 20.84 7.91
C CYS A 122 18.47 22.34 8.08
N GLN A 123 19.30 23.07 8.82
CA GLN A 123 19.06 24.47 9.18
C GLN A 123 17.69 24.63 9.85
N ASP A 124 16.82 25.47 9.29
CA ASP A 124 15.46 25.71 9.79
C ASP A 124 14.50 24.55 9.50
N ASN A 125 14.89 23.54 8.71
CA ASN A 125 14.06 22.37 8.38
C ASN A 125 14.23 21.25 9.42
N MET A 126 14.21 21.61 10.71
CA MET A 126 14.27 20.69 11.85
C MET A 126 13.44 21.24 13.00
N THR A 127 12.77 20.35 13.73
CA THR A 127 11.95 20.72 14.89
C THR A 127 12.20 19.80 16.09
N MET A 128 12.13 20.38 17.27
CA MET A 128 12.08 19.64 18.54
C MET A 128 10.80 19.99 19.33
N ASP A 129 9.84 20.65 18.68
CA ASP A 129 8.55 20.99 19.28
C ASP A 129 7.80 19.71 19.69
N GLU A 130 7.19 19.75 20.87
CA GLU A 130 6.56 18.56 21.45
C GLU A 130 5.32 18.11 20.65
N ASP A 131 4.50 19.06 20.18
CA ASP A 131 3.27 18.75 19.44
C ASP A 131 3.62 18.17 18.06
N GLU A 132 4.57 18.77 17.35
CA GLU A 132 5.02 18.22 16.06
C GLU A 132 5.64 16.83 16.22
N ARG A 133 6.49 16.62 17.23
CA ARG A 133 7.06 15.30 17.52
C ARG A 133 5.98 14.29 17.88
N TYR A 134 4.97 14.69 18.65
CA TYR A 134 3.85 13.84 19.01
C TYR A 134 3.04 13.40 17.79
N VAL A 135 2.74 14.32 16.87
CA VAL A 135 2.06 14.03 15.60
C VAL A 135 2.86 13.04 14.74
N HIS A 136 4.19 13.20 14.66
CA HIS A 136 5.04 12.29 13.89
C HIS A 136 5.26 10.93 14.56
N GLY A 137 5.16 10.86 15.89
CA GLY A 137 5.28 9.63 16.68
C GLY A 137 3.97 8.86 16.87
N LYS A 138 2.82 9.49 16.62
CA LYS A 138 1.49 8.89 16.73
C LYS A 138 0.94 8.57 15.33
N PRO A 139 0.56 7.31 15.05
CA PRO A 139 -0.05 6.98 13.77
C PRO A 139 -1.44 7.62 13.70
N GLN A 140 -1.74 8.28 12.59
CA GLN A 140 -2.95 9.11 12.47
C GLN A 140 -4.22 8.28 12.26
N ASN A 141 -4.12 7.14 11.57
CA ASN A 141 -5.24 6.27 11.22
C ASN A 141 -5.05 4.84 11.74
N SER A 142 -4.47 4.68 12.94
CA SER A 142 -4.19 3.37 13.53
C SER A 142 -4.57 3.34 15.00
N PHE A 143 -5.01 2.18 15.46
CA PHE A 143 -5.26 1.88 16.87
C PHE A 143 -3.97 1.59 17.66
N HIS A 144 -2.82 1.47 16.97
CA HIS A 144 -1.55 1.20 17.63
C HIS A 144 -1.12 2.38 18.50
N LYS A 145 -0.89 2.12 19.78
CA LYS A 145 -0.50 3.14 20.75
C LYS A 145 0.98 3.48 20.60
N ALA A 146 1.28 4.78 20.60
CA ALA A 146 2.65 5.26 20.69
C ALA A 146 3.27 4.87 22.03
N VAL A 147 4.39 4.16 21.98
CA VAL A 147 5.18 3.82 23.18
C VAL A 147 6.14 4.96 23.54
N ASN A 148 6.70 5.60 22.52
CA ASN A 148 7.58 6.77 22.58
C ASN A 148 7.28 7.64 21.36
N ILE A 149 7.72 8.90 21.40
CA ILE A 149 7.72 9.83 20.26
C ILE A 149 9.16 10.05 19.78
N PRO A 150 9.41 10.46 18.52
CA PRO A 150 10.75 10.86 18.09
C PRO A 150 11.30 11.97 18.97
N ASP A 151 12.62 12.07 19.08
CA ASP A 151 13.34 13.12 19.81
C ASP A 151 13.47 14.40 18.98
N VAL A 152 13.52 14.26 17.66
CA VAL A 152 13.65 15.35 16.69
C VAL A 152 13.00 14.93 15.37
N VAL A 153 12.37 15.87 14.67
CA VAL A 153 11.91 15.67 13.28
C VAL A 153 12.77 16.53 12.36
N VAL A 154 13.26 15.95 11.28
CA VAL A 154 14.04 16.63 10.23
C VAL A 154 13.34 16.51 8.89
N TYR A 155 13.41 17.56 8.09
CA TYR A 155 12.76 17.65 6.78
C TYR A 155 13.80 17.92 5.67
N PRO A 156 14.52 16.89 5.19
CA PRO A 156 15.50 17.07 4.12
C PRO A 156 14.87 17.53 2.81
N ARG A 157 15.66 18.23 1.99
CA ARG A 157 15.27 18.76 0.67
C ARG A 157 16.05 18.15 -0.50
N SER A 158 17.00 17.27 -0.19
CA SER A 158 17.92 16.67 -1.16
C SER A 158 18.42 15.30 -0.72
N GLU A 159 18.87 14.48 -1.68
CA GLU A 159 19.50 13.17 -1.43
C GLU A 159 20.78 13.32 -0.61
N GLU A 160 21.51 14.41 -0.80
CA GLU A 160 22.73 14.74 -0.08
C GLU A 160 22.47 15.05 1.40
N GLU A 161 21.38 15.74 1.73
CA GLU A 161 20.97 15.96 3.13
C GLU A 161 20.57 14.64 3.79
N VAL A 162 19.77 13.81 3.10
CA VAL A 162 19.38 12.48 3.62
C VAL A 162 20.61 11.63 3.92
N SER A 163 21.57 11.57 2.99
CA SER A 163 22.83 10.85 3.18
C SER A 163 23.59 11.33 4.42
N LYS A 164 23.71 12.64 4.63
CA LYS A 164 24.38 13.22 5.81
C LYS A 164 23.63 12.91 7.10
N ILE A 165 22.30 13.07 7.13
CA ILE A 165 21.46 12.76 8.30
C ILE A 165 21.64 11.30 8.71
N VAL A 166 21.51 10.38 7.75
CA VAL A 166 21.64 8.94 8.00
C VAL A 166 23.04 8.59 8.51
N LYS A 167 24.09 9.14 7.88
CA LYS A 167 25.47 8.94 8.31
C LYS A 167 25.70 9.41 9.74
N SER A 168 25.22 10.60 10.10
CA SER A 168 25.29 11.13 11.47
C SER A 168 24.54 10.23 12.46
N CYS A 169 23.31 9.81 12.15
CA CYS A 169 22.56 8.87 12.98
C CYS A 169 23.31 7.55 13.19
N ASN A 170 23.97 7.04 12.14
CA ASN A 170 24.76 5.81 12.21
C ASN A 170 26.01 5.93 13.09
N MET A 171 26.75 7.04 12.96
CA MET A 171 27.93 7.30 13.81
C MET A 171 27.55 7.35 15.29
N HIS A 172 26.41 7.97 15.60
CA HIS A 172 25.90 8.13 16.96
C HIS A 172 25.03 6.94 17.43
N LYS A 173 24.80 5.94 16.56
CA LYS A 173 23.95 4.75 16.81
C LYS A 173 22.53 5.11 17.26
N VAL A 174 21.99 6.18 16.69
CA VAL A 174 20.66 6.69 16.96
C VAL A 174 19.68 6.16 15.90
N PRO A 175 18.54 5.56 16.32
CA PRO A 175 17.50 5.13 15.41
C PRO A 175 16.93 6.26 14.55
N LEU A 176 16.55 5.92 13.31
CA LEU A 176 15.81 6.79 12.42
C LEU A 176 14.53 6.11 11.92
N VAL A 177 13.46 6.87 11.78
CA VAL A 177 12.17 6.42 11.27
C VAL A 177 11.80 7.26 10.04
N PRO A 178 11.81 6.67 8.83
CA PRO A 178 11.36 7.37 7.63
C PRO A 178 9.87 7.67 7.69
N TYR A 179 9.51 8.88 7.26
CA TYR A 179 8.16 9.40 7.32
C TYR A 179 7.78 10.07 6.00
N GLY A 180 6.50 10.01 5.67
CA GLY A 180 5.94 10.57 4.44
C GLY A 180 4.51 11.02 4.69
N GLY A 181 3.55 10.52 3.91
CA GLY A 181 2.14 10.93 4.03
C GLY A 181 1.40 10.57 5.33
N ALA A 182 2.04 9.85 6.27
CA ALA A 182 1.46 9.45 7.55
C ALA A 182 0.17 8.60 7.49
N THR A 183 -0.10 7.96 6.34
CA THR A 183 -1.36 7.23 6.09
C THR A 183 -1.31 5.74 6.42
N SER A 184 -0.14 5.19 6.78
CA SER A 184 0.05 3.78 7.12
C SER A 184 -0.67 3.38 8.41
N ILE A 185 -1.13 2.13 8.50
CA ILE A 185 -2.04 1.68 9.58
C ILE A 185 -1.52 0.56 10.48
N GLU A 186 -0.37 -0.05 10.20
CA GLU A 186 0.23 -1.13 11.03
C GLU A 186 1.37 -0.62 11.94
N GLY A 187 1.38 0.68 12.22
CA GLY A 187 2.33 1.32 13.14
C GLY A 187 3.74 1.48 12.58
N HIS A 188 3.88 1.63 11.26
CA HIS A 188 5.15 1.82 10.56
C HIS A 188 5.95 3.04 11.04
N THR A 189 5.25 4.13 11.39
CA THR A 189 5.82 5.42 11.80
C THR A 189 6.07 5.53 13.30
N LEU A 190 5.72 4.50 14.08
CA LEU A 190 5.97 4.51 15.53
C LEU A 190 7.46 4.58 15.82
N SER A 191 7.87 5.33 16.84
CA SER A 191 9.27 5.46 17.25
C SER A 191 9.52 4.76 18.59
N PRO A 192 9.46 3.41 18.67
CA PRO A 192 9.56 2.70 19.96
C PRO A 192 10.87 2.99 20.70
N TYR A 193 11.92 3.43 20.00
CA TYR A 193 13.22 3.73 20.60
C TYR A 193 13.56 5.23 20.64
N GLY A 194 12.58 6.12 20.35
CA GLY A 194 12.84 7.54 20.13
C GLY A 194 13.63 7.77 18.83
N GLY A 195 14.58 8.69 18.86
CA GLY A 195 15.51 8.97 17.76
C GLY A 195 14.99 10.00 16.77
N VAL A 196 15.43 9.90 15.52
CA VAL A 196 15.17 10.90 14.48
C VAL A 196 14.00 10.46 13.60
N CYS A 197 12.95 11.27 13.49
CA CYS A 197 11.97 11.11 12.41
C CYS A 197 12.50 11.87 11.18
N ILE A 198 12.65 11.19 10.05
CA ILE A 198 13.07 11.81 8.78
C ILE A 198 11.86 11.93 7.85
N ASP A 199 11.29 13.14 7.81
CA ASP A 199 10.10 13.45 7.02
C ASP A 199 10.49 13.88 5.59
N MET A 200 10.10 13.04 4.63
CA MET A 200 10.46 13.18 3.23
C MET A 200 9.53 14.12 2.44
N THR A 201 8.53 14.74 3.06
CA THR A 201 7.47 15.53 2.38
C THR A 201 8.00 16.77 1.67
N LEU A 202 9.17 17.30 2.05
CA LEU A 202 9.81 18.42 1.34
C LEU A 202 10.57 18.00 0.07
N MET A 203 10.77 16.71 -0.15
CA MET A 203 11.30 16.15 -1.40
C MET A 203 10.13 15.69 -2.28
N ASN A 204 9.41 16.61 -2.90
CA ASN A 204 8.14 16.35 -3.59
C ASN A 204 8.10 16.74 -5.07
N ARG A 205 9.25 16.86 -5.74
CA ARG A 205 9.32 17.28 -7.15
C ARG A 205 9.23 16.11 -8.13
N VAL A 206 8.62 16.38 -9.29
CA VAL A 206 8.84 15.58 -10.50
C VAL A 206 10.20 15.97 -11.09
N LYS A 207 11.12 15.00 -11.17
CA LYS A 207 12.49 15.22 -11.67
C LYS A 207 12.59 15.09 -13.18
N ALA A 208 11.85 14.16 -13.77
CA ALA A 208 11.79 13.96 -15.22
C ALA A 208 10.50 13.24 -15.61
N LEU A 209 9.92 13.60 -16.75
CA LEU A 209 8.80 12.89 -17.38
C LEU A 209 9.22 12.46 -18.79
N HIS A 210 9.10 11.17 -19.09
CA HIS A 210 9.42 10.59 -20.37
C HIS A 210 8.13 10.09 -21.02
N VAL A 211 7.43 11.00 -21.73
CA VAL A 211 6.10 10.72 -22.29
C VAL A 211 6.13 9.56 -23.29
N GLU A 212 7.17 9.48 -24.12
CA GLU A 212 7.34 8.44 -25.14
C GLU A 212 7.64 7.06 -24.52
N ASP A 213 8.39 7.02 -23.41
CA ASP A 213 8.73 5.79 -22.69
C ASP A 213 7.66 5.38 -21.65
N MET A 214 6.70 6.27 -21.40
CA MET A 214 5.66 6.15 -20.38
C MET A 214 6.24 5.88 -18.98
N ASP A 215 7.22 6.67 -18.58
CA ASP A 215 7.78 6.63 -17.23
C ASP A 215 8.07 8.03 -16.67
N VAL A 216 8.14 8.12 -15.34
CA VAL A 216 8.40 9.36 -14.61
C VAL A 216 9.41 9.10 -13.49
N VAL A 217 10.30 10.06 -13.25
CA VAL A 217 11.23 10.08 -12.12
C VAL A 217 10.75 11.14 -11.14
N VAL A 218 10.52 10.74 -9.89
CA VAL A 218 9.96 11.60 -8.84
C VAL A 218 10.74 11.48 -7.54
N GLU A 219 10.67 12.53 -6.72
CA GLU A 219 11.09 12.50 -5.33
C GLU A 219 10.02 11.81 -4.44
N PRO A 220 10.40 11.22 -3.29
CA PRO A 220 9.55 10.34 -2.49
C PRO A 220 8.32 11.01 -1.85
N GLY A 221 8.41 12.30 -1.53
CA GLY A 221 7.39 13.07 -0.84
C GLY A 221 6.24 13.53 -1.72
N ILE A 222 6.27 13.31 -3.03
CA ILE A 222 5.15 13.67 -3.91
C ILE A 222 3.93 12.80 -3.60
N GLY A 223 2.75 13.42 -3.47
CA GLY A 223 1.48 12.71 -3.35
C GLY A 223 1.09 12.02 -4.66
N TRP A 224 0.48 10.83 -4.58
CA TRP A 224 0.05 10.13 -5.80
C TRP A 224 -1.03 10.88 -6.58
N MET A 225 -1.88 11.64 -5.87
CA MET A 225 -2.92 12.48 -6.48
C MET A 225 -2.31 13.67 -7.21
N ASP A 226 -1.35 14.37 -6.58
CA ASP A 226 -0.64 15.50 -7.19
C ASP A 226 0.15 15.05 -8.43
N LEU A 227 0.76 13.86 -8.37
CA LEU A 227 1.42 13.25 -9.52
C LEU A 227 0.42 13.00 -10.65
N ASN A 228 -0.76 12.44 -10.36
CA ASN A 228 -1.77 12.19 -11.39
C ASN A 228 -2.37 13.47 -11.98
N GLU A 229 -2.57 14.52 -11.18
CA GLU A 229 -2.97 15.85 -11.67
C GLU A 229 -1.91 16.41 -12.65
N TYR A 230 -0.62 16.29 -12.32
CA TYR A 230 0.46 16.70 -13.20
C TYR A 230 0.47 15.91 -14.54
N LEU A 231 0.23 14.60 -14.48
CA LEU A 231 0.30 13.70 -15.64
C LEU A 231 -0.90 13.80 -16.59
N GLU A 232 -2.05 14.28 -16.11
CA GLU A 232 -3.31 14.32 -16.88
C GLU A 232 -3.16 15.04 -18.22
N SER A 233 -2.46 16.19 -18.22
CA SER A 233 -2.21 17.00 -19.43
C SER A 233 -1.40 16.28 -20.52
N TYR A 234 -0.71 15.19 -20.17
CA TYR A 234 0.08 14.36 -21.10
C TYR A 234 -0.68 13.10 -21.55
N GLY A 235 -1.94 12.95 -21.13
CA GLY A 235 -2.75 11.75 -21.38
C GLY A 235 -2.21 10.50 -20.69
N LEU A 236 -1.49 10.67 -19.59
CA LEU A 236 -0.86 9.62 -18.81
C LEU A 236 -1.39 9.61 -17.37
N PHE A 237 -1.26 8.49 -16.68
CA PHE A 237 -1.51 8.40 -15.24
C PHE A 237 -0.66 7.29 -14.60
N PHE A 238 -0.41 7.43 -13.30
CA PHE A 238 0.10 6.39 -12.42
C PHE A 238 -1.09 5.61 -11.82
N PRO A 239 -1.14 4.27 -11.98
CA PRO A 239 -2.39 3.53 -11.84
C PRO A 239 -2.77 3.12 -10.42
N LEU A 240 -1.91 3.29 -9.42
CA LEU A 240 -2.26 2.90 -8.05
C LEU A 240 -2.98 4.02 -7.32
N ASP A 241 -4.02 3.65 -6.59
CA ASP A 241 -4.98 4.58 -6.00
C ASP A 241 -5.36 4.21 -4.56
N PRO A 242 -4.39 4.20 -3.63
CA PRO A 242 -4.69 3.99 -2.21
C PRO A 242 -5.49 5.17 -1.63
N GLY A 243 -5.80 5.10 -0.34
CA GLY A 243 -6.42 6.20 0.39
C GLY A 243 -5.71 7.56 0.16
N PRO A 244 -6.45 8.69 0.18
CA PRO A 244 -5.88 10.03 0.04
C PRO A 244 -4.75 10.30 1.05
N GLY A 245 -3.75 11.09 0.63
CA GLY A 245 -2.64 11.53 1.47
C GLY A 245 -1.36 10.69 1.36
N ALA A 246 -1.39 9.54 0.71
CA ALA A 246 -0.19 8.71 0.54
C ALA A 246 0.84 9.35 -0.41
N THR A 247 2.10 9.36 0.02
CA THR A 247 3.27 9.76 -0.79
C THR A 247 3.85 8.56 -1.55
N ILE A 248 4.42 8.77 -2.74
CA ILE A 248 5.00 7.70 -3.57
C ILE A 248 6.10 6.91 -2.83
N GLY A 249 6.93 7.58 -2.03
CA GLY A 249 7.96 6.93 -1.21
C GLY A 249 7.36 5.97 -0.18
N GLY A 250 6.33 6.42 0.54
CA GLY A 250 5.54 5.57 1.46
C GLY A 250 4.92 4.37 0.74
N MET A 251 4.32 4.58 -0.44
CA MET A 251 3.76 3.49 -1.26
C MET A 251 4.83 2.44 -1.62
N CYS A 252 6.04 2.86 -2.01
CA CYS A 252 7.16 1.95 -2.26
C CYS A 252 7.53 1.18 -0.99
N ALA A 253 7.68 1.89 0.13
CA ALA A 253 8.12 1.32 1.39
C ALA A 253 7.15 0.26 1.92
N THR A 254 5.83 0.42 1.73
CA THR A 254 4.82 -0.54 2.20
C THR A 254 4.38 -1.56 1.14
N ARG A 255 4.92 -1.51 -0.09
CA ARG A 255 4.45 -2.34 -1.22
C ARG A 255 2.94 -2.18 -1.46
N CYS A 256 2.47 -0.94 -1.41
CA CYS A 256 1.07 -0.57 -1.56
C CYS A 256 0.41 -1.12 -2.86
N SER A 257 -0.89 -1.39 -2.80
CA SER A 257 -1.76 -1.67 -3.96
C SER A 257 -2.85 -0.60 -4.16
N GLY A 258 -4.11 -0.90 -3.87
CA GLY A 258 -5.29 -0.14 -4.29
C GLY A 258 -6.20 -0.89 -5.29
N SER A 259 -7.39 -0.34 -5.53
CA SER A 259 -8.47 -1.00 -6.29
C SER A 259 -8.12 -1.33 -7.75
N LEU A 260 -7.16 -0.62 -8.33
CA LEU A 260 -6.69 -0.83 -9.71
C LEU A 260 -5.61 -1.94 -9.83
N ALA A 261 -5.16 -2.51 -8.71
CA ALA A 261 -4.08 -3.49 -8.70
C ALA A 261 -4.40 -4.77 -9.47
N VAL A 262 -5.67 -5.21 -9.48
CA VAL A 262 -6.14 -6.35 -10.28
C VAL A 262 -5.77 -6.23 -11.77
N ARG A 263 -5.70 -5.00 -12.30
CA ARG A 263 -5.36 -4.74 -13.70
C ARG A 263 -3.89 -4.36 -13.91
N TYR A 264 -3.34 -3.55 -13.01
CA TYR A 264 -2.05 -2.89 -13.22
C TYR A 264 -0.92 -3.42 -12.33
N GLY A 265 -1.19 -4.43 -11.50
CA GLY A 265 -0.26 -4.93 -10.48
C GLY A 265 -0.12 -3.94 -9.32
N THR A 266 0.80 -4.20 -8.38
CA THR A 266 0.98 -3.35 -7.19
C THR A 266 2.19 -2.42 -7.34
N MET A 267 2.63 -1.76 -6.26
CA MET A 267 3.91 -1.02 -6.25
C MET A 267 5.08 -1.91 -6.64
N ARG A 268 4.99 -3.20 -6.32
CA ARG A 268 5.91 -4.22 -6.80
C ARG A 268 6.08 -4.08 -8.32
N ASP A 269 5.02 -4.01 -9.09
CA ASP A 269 5.05 -4.06 -10.56
C ASP A 269 5.24 -2.72 -11.26
N ASN A 270 4.85 -1.64 -10.58
CA ASN A 270 4.87 -0.29 -11.17
C ASN A 270 6.16 0.49 -10.93
N VAL A 271 7.05 0.03 -10.05
CA VAL A 271 8.37 0.64 -9.83
C VAL A 271 9.40 0.02 -10.78
N ILE A 272 10.13 0.87 -11.50
CA ILE A 272 11.21 0.47 -12.42
C ILE A 272 12.55 0.41 -11.67
N ASN A 273 12.89 1.46 -10.92
CA ASN A 273 14.09 1.52 -10.09
C ASN A 273 13.94 2.57 -8.99
N LEU A 274 14.84 2.50 -8.00
CA LEU A 274 14.93 3.39 -6.86
C LEU A 274 16.35 3.93 -6.72
N LYS A 275 16.49 5.14 -6.15
CA LYS A 275 17.67 5.50 -5.37
C LYS A 275 17.34 5.46 -3.89
N VAL A 276 18.26 4.91 -3.11
CA VAL A 276 18.09 4.70 -1.68
C VAL A 276 19.39 5.02 -0.94
N VAL A 277 19.27 5.75 0.17
CA VAL A 277 20.35 5.97 1.13
C VAL A 277 20.39 4.81 2.12
N LEU A 278 21.49 4.07 2.15
CA LEU A 278 21.74 2.94 3.05
C LEU A 278 22.18 3.42 4.45
N ALA A 279 22.28 2.52 5.43
CA ALA A 279 22.56 2.87 6.82
C ALA A 279 23.92 3.53 7.06
N ASP A 280 24.89 3.30 6.19
CA ASP A 280 26.19 3.98 6.19
C ASP A 280 26.17 5.37 5.52
N GLY A 281 25.04 5.75 4.92
CA GLY A 281 24.87 6.99 4.16
C GLY A 281 25.18 6.86 2.67
N GLU A 282 25.59 5.70 2.17
CA GLU A 282 25.84 5.51 0.73
C GLU A 282 24.54 5.56 -0.08
N VAL A 283 24.62 6.15 -1.27
CA VAL A 283 23.51 6.21 -2.22
C VAL A 283 23.60 5.03 -3.19
N MET A 284 22.63 4.13 -3.12
CA MET A 284 22.50 3.00 -4.02
C MET A 284 21.40 3.24 -5.04
N LYS A 285 21.72 3.05 -6.33
CA LYS A 285 20.73 2.96 -7.41
C LYS A 285 20.45 1.49 -7.73
N THR A 286 19.19 1.07 -7.65
CA THR A 286 18.85 -0.36 -7.69
C THR A 286 18.89 -0.98 -9.09
N ALA A 287 18.61 -0.20 -10.14
CA ALA A 287 18.53 -0.67 -11.52
C ALA A 287 18.60 0.50 -12.53
N SER A 288 18.71 0.17 -13.82
CA SER A 288 18.55 1.15 -14.91
C SER A 288 17.06 1.48 -15.17
N ARG A 289 16.78 2.39 -16.11
CA ARG A 289 15.39 2.67 -16.57
C ARG A 289 14.83 1.61 -17.52
N ALA A 290 15.63 0.61 -17.93
CA ALA A 290 15.17 -0.42 -18.86
C ALA A 290 14.03 -1.25 -18.24
N ARG A 291 12.96 -1.48 -19.03
CA ARG A 291 11.78 -2.24 -18.60
C ARG A 291 12.06 -3.70 -18.25
N LYS A 292 13.14 -4.25 -18.78
CA LYS A 292 13.58 -5.63 -18.58
C LYS A 292 15.07 -5.62 -18.36
N SER A 293 15.51 -6.34 -17.33
CA SER A 293 16.92 -6.58 -17.04
C SER A 293 17.04 -7.93 -16.35
N ALA A 294 18.11 -8.66 -16.65
CA ALA A 294 18.53 -9.85 -15.93
C ALA A 294 19.96 -9.67 -15.35
N ALA A 295 20.44 -8.42 -15.29
CA ALA A 295 21.78 -8.09 -14.84
C ALA A 295 21.81 -8.01 -13.30
N GLY A 296 22.26 -9.10 -12.66
CA GLY A 296 22.47 -9.17 -11.21
C GLY A 296 21.19 -9.43 -10.41
N TYR A 297 21.25 -9.17 -9.11
CA TYR A 297 20.11 -9.33 -8.20
C TYR A 297 19.09 -8.18 -8.36
N ASP A 298 17.82 -8.49 -8.15
CA ASP A 298 16.75 -7.48 -8.17
C ASP A 298 16.69 -6.73 -6.82
N LEU A 299 17.55 -5.73 -6.68
CA LEU A 299 17.60 -4.87 -5.49
C LEU A 299 16.36 -3.99 -5.36
N THR A 300 15.65 -3.70 -6.46
CA THR A 300 14.40 -2.94 -6.42
C THR A 300 13.34 -3.71 -5.65
N ARG A 301 13.16 -5.00 -5.94
CA ARG A 301 12.18 -5.84 -5.24
C ARG A 301 12.57 -6.14 -3.79
N LEU A 302 13.86 -6.08 -3.46
CA LEU A 302 14.31 -6.16 -2.07
C LEU A 302 13.84 -4.96 -1.24
N LEU A 303 13.87 -3.76 -1.82
CA LEU A 303 13.55 -2.54 -1.08
C LEU A 303 12.07 -2.16 -1.09
N ILE A 304 11.31 -2.57 -2.10
CA ILE A 304 9.85 -2.39 -2.11
C ILE A 304 9.20 -3.30 -1.07
N GLY A 305 8.51 -2.72 -0.09
CA GLY A 305 7.97 -3.45 1.06
C GLY A 305 8.97 -3.61 2.21
N SER A 306 10.12 -2.93 2.18
CA SER A 306 11.10 -2.95 3.27
C SER A 306 10.71 -2.06 4.46
N GLU A 307 9.66 -1.25 4.33
CA GLU A 307 9.13 -0.40 5.40
C GLU A 307 10.16 0.54 6.04
N GLY A 308 11.15 0.98 5.26
CA GLY A 308 12.24 1.85 5.74
C GLY A 308 13.26 1.12 6.63
N THR A 309 13.18 -0.21 6.74
CA THR A 309 14.11 -1.01 7.55
C THR A 309 15.44 -1.28 6.84
N LEU A 310 15.53 -1.06 5.52
CA LEU A 310 16.75 -1.32 4.74
C LEU A 310 17.38 -0.05 4.14
N GLY A 311 16.78 1.12 4.36
CA GLY A 311 17.27 2.40 3.83
C GLY A 311 16.15 3.43 3.63
N VAL A 312 16.55 4.64 3.23
CA VAL A 312 15.64 5.77 2.96
C VAL A 312 15.56 6.02 1.45
N ILE A 313 14.37 5.89 0.86
CA ILE A 313 14.14 6.10 -0.58
C ILE A 313 14.19 7.59 -0.90
N THR A 314 15.01 8.01 -1.88
CA THR A 314 15.24 9.41 -2.26
C THR A 314 14.82 9.74 -3.69
N GLU A 315 14.68 8.74 -4.57
CA GLU A 315 14.22 8.90 -5.95
C GLU A 315 13.51 7.63 -6.41
N ILE A 316 12.40 7.78 -7.14
CA ILE A 316 11.60 6.66 -7.65
C ILE A 316 11.40 6.86 -9.15
N THR A 317 11.68 5.83 -9.95
CA THR A 317 11.24 5.76 -11.35
C THR A 317 10.01 4.87 -11.45
N LEU A 318 8.89 5.42 -11.91
CA LEU A 318 7.59 4.73 -12.02
C LEU A 318 7.18 4.48 -13.47
N ARG A 319 6.51 3.35 -13.69
CA ARG A 319 5.73 3.09 -14.91
C ARG A 319 4.46 3.93 -14.91
N LEU A 320 4.15 4.50 -16.07
CA LEU A 320 2.89 5.16 -16.35
C LEU A 320 2.04 4.34 -17.32
N GLN A 321 0.75 4.66 -17.34
CA GLN A 321 -0.27 4.10 -18.22
C GLN A 321 -0.95 5.22 -19.00
N LYS A 322 -1.53 4.90 -20.15
CA LYS A 322 -2.36 5.84 -20.91
C LYS A 322 -3.75 5.95 -20.29
N LEU A 323 -4.29 7.17 -20.23
CA LEU A 323 -5.69 7.35 -19.84
C LEU A 323 -6.60 6.55 -20.79
N PRO A 324 -7.54 5.74 -20.26
CA PRO A 324 -8.43 4.95 -21.10
C PRO A 324 -9.40 5.86 -21.86
N GLN A 325 -9.76 5.45 -23.08
CA GLN A 325 -10.69 6.19 -23.94
C GLN A 325 -12.12 6.18 -23.38
N SER A 326 -12.52 5.06 -22.79
CA SER A 326 -13.83 4.86 -22.17
C SER A 326 -13.72 4.03 -20.90
N SER A 327 -14.69 4.24 -20.01
CA SER A 327 -14.90 3.43 -18.81
C SER A 327 -16.38 3.20 -18.58
N VAL A 328 -16.72 2.01 -18.09
CA VAL A 328 -18.06 1.65 -17.62
C VAL A 328 -17.95 1.21 -16.17
N VAL A 329 -18.81 1.77 -15.31
CA VAL A 329 -18.92 1.38 -13.91
C VAL A 329 -20.22 0.63 -13.74
N ALA A 330 -20.17 -0.56 -13.15
CA ALA A 330 -21.36 -1.34 -12.86
C ALA A 330 -21.48 -1.67 -11.38
N MET A 331 -22.70 -1.88 -10.91
CA MET A 331 -23.01 -2.30 -9.55
C MET A 331 -24.11 -3.37 -9.59
N CYS A 332 -23.98 -4.38 -8.73
CA CYS A 332 -24.94 -5.48 -8.65
C CYS A 332 -25.10 -5.92 -7.20
N ASN A 333 -26.35 -6.22 -6.83
CA ASN A 333 -26.72 -6.62 -5.49
C ASN A 333 -26.86 -8.15 -5.39
N PHE A 334 -26.59 -8.69 -4.20
CA PHE A 334 -26.61 -10.13 -3.96
C PHE A 334 -27.33 -10.50 -2.66
N PRO A 335 -27.99 -11.67 -2.58
CA PRO A 335 -28.63 -12.13 -1.35
C PRO A 335 -27.63 -12.40 -0.23
N THR A 336 -26.45 -12.94 -0.57
CA THR A 336 -25.39 -13.23 0.39
C THR A 336 -24.04 -12.70 -0.08
N ILE A 337 -23.13 -12.48 0.87
CA ILE A 337 -21.76 -12.05 0.59
C ILE A 337 -20.96 -13.11 -0.20
N LYS A 338 -21.34 -14.39 -0.03
CA LYS A 338 -20.75 -15.49 -0.77
C LYS A 338 -21.13 -15.44 -2.25
N ASP A 339 -22.39 -15.17 -2.57
CA ASP A 339 -22.86 -15.05 -3.97
C ASP A 339 -22.10 -13.94 -4.70
N ALA A 340 -21.88 -12.80 -4.03
CA ALA A 340 -21.04 -11.72 -4.53
C ALA A 340 -19.59 -12.17 -4.77
N ALA A 341 -18.97 -12.85 -3.81
CA ALA A 341 -17.61 -13.35 -3.96
C ALA A 341 -17.50 -14.39 -5.10
N ASP A 342 -18.48 -15.29 -5.25
CA ASP A 342 -18.51 -16.29 -6.32
C ASP A 342 -18.55 -15.62 -7.71
N VAL A 343 -19.29 -14.50 -7.88
CA VAL A 343 -19.31 -13.74 -9.15
C VAL A 343 -17.97 -13.08 -9.44
N ALA A 344 -17.30 -12.51 -8.43
CA ALA A 344 -15.96 -11.96 -8.62
C ALA A 344 -14.98 -13.04 -9.10
N ILE A 345 -14.99 -14.21 -8.46
CA ILE A 345 -14.18 -15.37 -8.85
C ILE A 345 -14.51 -15.83 -10.27
N ALA A 346 -15.79 -16.03 -10.59
CA ALA A 346 -16.25 -16.46 -11.92
C ALA A 346 -15.86 -15.45 -13.01
N THR A 347 -15.95 -14.16 -12.72
CA THR A 347 -15.52 -13.08 -13.62
C THR A 347 -14.04 -13.20 -13.94
N MET A 348 -13.19 -13.37 -12.93
CA MET A 348 -11.74 -13.53 -13.15
C MET A 348 -11.41 -14.84 -13.89
N HIS A 349 -12.07 -15.95 -13.56
CA HIS A 349 -11.87 -17.24 -14.24
C HIS A 349 -12.28 -17.22 -15.71
N SER A 350 -13.22 -16.36 -16.09
CA SER A 350 -13.61 -16.18 -17.50
C SER A 350 -12.56 -15.45 -18.34
N GLY A 351 -11.48 -14.94 -17.72
CA GLY A 351 -10.39 -14.23 -18.41
C GLY A 351 -10.70 -12.76 -18.71
N ILE A 352 -11.81 -12.23 -18.18
CA ILE A 352 -12.20 -10.83 -18.34
C ILE A 352 -11.20 -9.93 -17.61
N GLN A 353 -10.59 -8.99 -18.33
CA GLN A 353 -9.71 -8.00 -17.73
C GLN A 353 -10.53 -6.82 -17.19
N VAL A 354 -10.99 -6.99 -15.96
CA VAL A 354 -11.56 -5.93 -15.12
C VAL A 354 -10.49 -4.89 -14.78
N SER A 355 -10.92 -3.65 -14.52
CA SER A 355 -10.09 -2.63 -13.90
C SER A 355 -10.23 -2.61 -12.39
N ARG A 356 -11.45 -2.88 -11.90
CA ARG A 356 -11.78 -2.95 -10.46
C ARG A 356 -12.88 -3.99 -10.25
N VAL A 357 -12.85 -4.69 -9.13
CA VAL A 357 -13.92 -5.55 -8.63
C VAL A 357 -13.96 -5.43 -7.12
N GLU A 358 -14.91 -4.65 -6.62
CA GLU A 358 -14.98 -4.23 -5.23
C GLU A 358 -16.23 -4.81 -4.59
N LEU A 359 -16.07 -5.55 -3.50
CA LEU A 359 -17.16 -6.12 -2.73
C LEU A 359 -17.39 -5.28 -1.47
N LEU A 360 -18.66 -4.98 -1.17
CA LEU A 360 -19.09 -4.32 0.06
C LEU A 360 -20.18 -5.16 0.71
N ASP A 361 -20.11 -5.35 2.03
CA ASP A 361 -21.20 -6.00 2.77
C ASP A 361 -22.33 -5.02 3.10
N GLU A 362 -23.43 -5.56 3.63
CA GLU A 362 -24.60 -4.78 4.00
C GLU A 362 -24.30 -3.70 5.06
N VAL A 363 -23.38 -3.98 5.98
CA VAL A 363 -22.99 -3.01 7.03
C VAL A 363 -22.20 -1.87 6.42
N GLN A 364 -21.32 -2.15 5.46
CA GLN A 364 -20.59 -1.13 4.72
C GLN A 364 -21.52 -0.26 3.86
N ILE A 365 -22.53 -0.85 3.20
CA ILE A 365 -23.54 -0.08 2.45
C ILE A 365 -24.36 0.80 3.40
N ARG A 366 -24.73 0.31 4.58
CA ARG A 366 -25.35 1.14 5.63
C ARG A 366 -24.47 2.32 6.04
N ALA A 367 -23.18 2.09 6.24
CA ALA A 367 -22.22 3.14 6.58
C ALA A 367 -22.20 4.24 5.51
N ILE A 368 -22.14 3.84 4.23
CA ILE A 368 -22.21 4.72 3.08
C ILE A 368 -23.52 5.52 3.05
N ASN A 369 -24.66 4.86 3.25
CA ASN A 369 -25.96 5.52 3.26
C ASN A 369 -26.02 6.63 4.32
N LEU A 370 -25.51 6.35 5.52
CA LEU A 370 -25.46 7.30 6.62
C LEU A 370 -24.54 8.50 6.33
N ALA A 371 -23.33 8.23 5.83
CA ALA A 371 -22.32 9.27 5.61
C ALA A 371 -22.66 10.20 4.45
N ASN A 372 -23.30 9.67 3.41
CA ASN A 372 -23.50 10.35 2.13
C ASN A 372 -24.98 10.68 1.81
N ASP A 373 -25.88 10.54 2.78
CA ASP A 373 -27.35 10.70 2.63
C ASP A 373 -27.90 9.92 1.42
N LYS A 374 -27.47 8.66 1.30
CA LYS A 374 -27.89 7.74 0.23
C LYS A 374 -28.95 6.77 0.70
N LYS A 375 -29.62 6.13 -0.26
CA LYS A 375 -30.69 5.14 -0.05
C LYS A 375 -30.45 3.88 -0.86
N LEU A 376 -29.20 3.42 -0.88
CA LEU A 376 -28.82 2.15 -1.49
C LEU A 376 -29.42 0.98 -0.70
N PRO A 377 -29.79 -0.14 -1.35
CA PRO A 377 -30.20 -1.35 -0.65
C PRO A 377 -29.07 -1.84 0.27
N GLU A 378 -29.34 -2.00 1.57
CA GLU A 378 -28.38 -2.52 2.56
C GLU A 378 -28.26 -4.05 2.43
N ILE A 379 -27.65 -4.50 1.34
CA ILE A 379 -27.36 -5.90 1.02
C ILE A 379 -25.97 -5.99 0.38
N PRO A 380 -25.33 -7.18 0.39
CA PRO A 380 -24.04 -7.37 -0.26
C PRO A 380 -24.04 -6.89 -1.70
N THR A 381 -23.00 -6.14 -2.07
CA THR A 381 -22.93 -5.42 -3.34
C THR A 381 -21.55 -5.59 -3.97
N LEU A 382 -21.50 -5.88 -5.27
CA LEU A 382 -20.29 -5.75 -6.07
C LEU A 382 -20.32 -4.48 -6.89
N MET A 383 -19.16 -3.85 -7.04
CA MET A 383 -18.90 -2.79 -7.98
C MET A 383 -17.81 -3.21 -8.95
N PHE A 384 -18.00 -2.95 -10.23
CA PHE A 384 -17.07 -3.29 -11.30
C PHE A 384 -16.64 -2.04 -12.04
N GLU A 385 -15.41 -2.05 -12.55
CA GLU A 385 -14.99 -1.13 -13.60
C GLU A 385 -14.40 -1.87 -14.79
N PHE A 386 -14.77 -1.43 -15.99
CA PHE A 386 -14.16 -1.87 -17.24
C PHE A 386 -13.64 -0.64 -17.97
N VAL A 387 -12.36 -0.66 -18.36
CA VAL A 387 -11.74 0.44 -19.11
C VAL A 387 -11.14 -0.07 -20.43
N GLY A 388 -11.21 0.75 -21.47
CA GLY A 388 -10.72 0.40 -22.80
C GLY A 388 -11.35 1.26 -23.89
N THR A 389 -11.64 0.64 -25.03
CA THR A 389 -12.52 1.22 -26.04
C THR A 389 -13.98 1.11 -25.59
N GLU A 390 -14.86 1.91 -26.16
CA GLU A 390 -16.31 1.83 -25.89
C GLU A 390 -16.87 0.42 -26.13
N ALA A 391 -16.50 -0.19 -27.28
CA ALA A 391 -16.93 -1.54 -27.62
C ALA A 391 -16.46 -2.59 -26.60
N TYR A 392 -15.18 -2.53 -26.20
CA TYR A 392 -14.62 -3.45 -25.23
C TYR A 392 -15.33 -3.31 -23.88
N ALA A 393 -15.45 -2.10 -23.34
CA ALA A 393 -16.03 -1.88 -22.02
C ALA A 393 -17.50 -2.35 -21.96
N ARG A 394 -18.28 -2.10 -23.03
CA ARG A 394 -19.67 -2.57 -23.14
C ARG A 394 -19.77 -4.08 -23.24
N GLU A 395 -18.96 -4.73 -24.07
CA GLU A 395 -18.94 -6.18 -24.22
C GLU A 395 -18.62 -6.88 -22.88
N GLN A 396 -17.56 -6.44 -22.19
CA GLN A 396 -17.18 -7.03 -20.90
C GLN A 396 -18.29 -6.85 -19.85
N THR A 397 -18.95 -5.68 -19.84
CA THR A 397 -20.08 -5.41 -18.94
C THR A 397 -21.23 -6.39 -19.19
N GLN A 398 -21.55 -6.71 -20.44
CA GLN A 398 -22.62 -7.66 -20.78
C GLN A 398 -22.28 -9.09 -20.37
N ILE A 399 -21.02 -9.50 -20.52
CA ILE A 399 -20.57 -10.83 -20.09
C ILE A 399 -20.67 -10.93 -18.56
N VAL A 400 -20.18 -9.93 -17.82
CA VAL A 400 -20.28 -9.91 -16.35
C VAL A 400 -21.72 -9.83 -15.87
N GLN A 401 -22.59 -9.09 -16.56
CA GLN A 401 -24.03 -9.07 -16.25
C GLN A 401 -24.65 -10.48 -16.37
N LYS A 402 -24.25 -11.24 -17.40
CA LYS A 402 -24.70 -12.63 -17.55
C LYS A 402 -24.19 -13.51 -16.41
N ILE A 403 -22.91 -13.43 -16.06
CA ILE A 403 -22.32 -14.17 -14.93
C ILE A 403 -23.07 -13.83 -13.64
N ALA A 404 -23.30 -12.54 -13.36
CA ALA A 404 -24.02 -12.11 -12.17
C ALA A 404 -25.43 -12.71 -12.12
N SER A 405 -26.15 -12.76 -13.25
CA SER A 405 -27.50 -13.35 -13.31
C SER A 405 -27.53 -14.87 -13.05
N GLU A 406 -26.44 -15.58 -13.33
CA GLU A 406 -26.29 -17.01 -13.05
C GLU A 406 -26.02 -17.30 -11.56
N HIS A 407 -25.67 -16.27 -10.79
CA HIS A 407 -25.30 -16.32 -9.37
C HIS A 407 -26.20 -15.42 -8.50
N TYR A 408 -27.50 -15.37 -8.80
CA TYR A 408 -28.51 -14.63 -8.03
C TYR A 408 -28.32 -13.11 -7.95
N GLY A 409 -27.50 -12.52 -8.83
CA GLY A 409 -27.32 -11.09 -8.93
C GLY A 409 -28.62 -10.38 -9.35
N SER A 410 -28.93 -9.28 -8.67
CA SER A 410 -30.10 -8.44 -8.94
C SER A 410 -29.70 -6.97 -9.11
N ASP A 411 -30.63 -6.17 -9.65
CA ASP A 411 -30.46 -4.72 -9.84
C ASP A 411 -29.13 -4.33 -10.49
N PHE A 412 -28.68 -5.08 -11.49
CA PHE A 412 -27.46 -4.78 -12.22
C PHE A 412 -27.60 -3.44 -12.95
N VAL A 413 -26.97 -2.40 -12.41
CA VAL A 413 -26.95 -1.04 -12.95
C VAL A 413 -25.57 -0.73 -13.45
N PHE A 414 -25.48 0.02 -14.56
CA PHE A 414 -24.22 0.54 -15.04
C PHE A 414 -24.35 1.99 -15.47
N ALA A 415 -23.26 2.73 -15.32
CA ALA A 415 -23.12 4.13 -15.67
C ALA A 415 -22.06 4.29 -16.75
N GLU A 416 -22.45 4.95 -17.85
CA GLU A 416 -21.55 5.43 -18.89
C GLU A 416 -21.30 6.95 -18.75
N ASP A 417 -22.27 7.68 -18.17
CA ASP A 417 -22.20 9.12 -17.92
C ASP A 417 -21.08 9.46 -16.93
N PRO A 418 -20.19 10.43 -17.24
CA PRO A 418 -19.06 10.79 -16.38
C PRO A 418 -19.44 11.18 -14.95
N GLU A 419 -20.53 11.92 -14.74
CA GLU A 419 -20.94 12.37 -13.41
C GLU A 419 -21.51 11.21 -12.59
N GLU A 420 -22.29 10.33 -13.22
CA GLU A 420 -22.81 9.12 -12.57
C GLU A 420 -21.70 8.16 -12.15
N LYS A 421 -20.69 7.96 -13.02
CA LYS A 421 -19.50 7.17 -12.69
C LYS A 421 -18.71 7.77 -11.54
N LYS A 422 -18.53 9.10 -11.56
CA LYS A 422 -17.81 9.83 -10.51
C LYS A 422 -18.50 9.68 -9.16
N GLU A 423 -19.84 9.74 -9.14
CA GLU A 423 -20.63 9.57 -7.92
C GLU A 423 -20.55 8.15 -7.37
N LEU A 424 -20.66 7.12 -8.22
CA LEU A 424 -20.49 5.72 -7.79
C LEU A 424 -19.08 5.50 -7.22
N TRP A 425 -18.03 6.02 -7.87
CA TRP A 425 -16.68 5.86 -7.35
C TRP A 425 -16.40 6.67 -6.09
N LYS A 426 -16.99 7.86 -5.97
CA LYS A 426 -16.88 8.65 -4.74
C LYS A 426 -17.34 7.84 -3.53
N ILE A 427 -18.49 7.17 -3.66
CA ILE A 427 -19.04 6.29 -2.61
C ILE A 427 -18.05 5.21 -2.18
N ARG A 428 -17.41 4.51 -3.13
CA ARG A 428 -16.41 3.47 -2.81
C ARG A 428 -15.13 4.04 -2.20
N LYS A 429 -14.64 5.19 -2.70
CA LYS A 429 -13.44 5.85 -2.19
C LYS A 429 -13.62 6.36 -0.75
N GLU A 430 -14.82 6.76 -0.40
CA GLU A 430 -15.17 7.25 0.94
C GLU A 430 -15.59 6.13 1.91
N ALA A 431 -15.59 4.87 1.48
CA ALA A 431 -16.11 3.74 2.26
C ALA A 431 -15.45 3.60 3.65
N LEU A 432 -14.12 3.79 3.74
CA LEU A 432 -13.41 3.81 5.03
C LEU A 432 -13.92 4.95 5.93
N TRP A 433 -14.00 6.17 5.40
CA TRP A 433 -14.47 7.35 6.14
C TRP A 433 -15.92 7.21 6.57
N ALA A 434 -16.75 6.55 5.75
CA ALA A 434 -18.13 6.25 6.06
C ALA A 434 -18.29 5.36 7.31
N CYS A 435 -17.32 4.49 7.59
CA CYS A 435 -17.30 3.67 8.80
C CYS A 435 -17.23 4.55 10.06
N PHE A 436 -16.34 5.54 10.06
CA PHE A 436 -16.20 6.48 11.19
C PHE A 436 -17.47 7.31 11.43
N ALA A 437 -18.24 7.61 10.38
CA ALA A 437 -19.51 8.32 10.51
C ALA A 437 -20.57 7.51 11.30
N MET A 438 -20.49 6.18 11.32
CA MET A 438 -21.40 5.34 12.11
C MET A 438 -21.18 5.52 13.62
N LYS A 439 -19.94 5.79 14.04
CA LYS A 439 -19.53 5.89 15.44
C LYS A 439 -18.42 6.94 15.61
N PRO A 440 -18.74 8.25 15.64
CA PRO A 440 -17.74 9.32 15.60
C PRO A 440 -16.73 9.35 16.76
N ASN A 441 -17.06 8.75 17.91
CA ASN A 441 -16.19 8.71 19.10
C ASN A 441 -15.43 7.37 19.24
N PHE A 442 -15.48 6.49 18.25
CA PHE A 442 -14.88 5.16 18.31
C PHE A 442 -13.53 5.16 17.57
N GLU A 443 -12.65 4.25 17.97
CA GLU A 443 -11.47 3.88 17.19
C GLU A 443 -11.81 2.76 16.21
N ALA A 444 -10.97 2.58 15.21
CA ALA A 444 -11.10 1.51 14.22
C ALA A 444 -9.84 0.64 14.18
N MET A 445 -10.02 -0.67 14.30
CA MET A 445 -9.03 -1.63 13.83
C MET A 445 -9.29 -1.89 12.35
N ILE A 446 -8.47 -1.28 11.51
CA ILE A 446 -8.48 -1.53 10.07
C ILE A 446 -7.47 -2.63 9.80
N THR A 447 -7.92 -3.73 9.21
CA THR A 447 -7.06 -4.88 8.93
C THR A 447 -7.42 -5.49 7.58
N ASP A 448 -6.47 -6.22 7.03
CA ASP A 448 -6.56 -6.90 5.75
C ASP A 448 -5.87 -8.27 5.77
N VAL A 449 -6.30 -9.14 4.87
CA VAL A 449 -5.61 -10.38 4.49
C VAL A 449 -5.80 -10.58 3.00
N CYS A 450 -5.00 -11.44 2.40
CA CYS A 450 -5.21 -11.88 1.02
C CYS A 450 -5.06 -13.39 0.93
N VAL A 451 -5.86 -14.02 0.07
CA VAL A 451 -5.83 -15.47 -0.19
C VAL A 451 -5.80 -15.73 -1.69
N PRO A 452 -5.35 -16.91 -2.14
CA PRO A 452 -5.62 -17.35 -3.50
C PRO A 452 -7.10 -17.18 -3.83
N LEU A 453 -7.40 -16.67 -5.02
CA LEU A 453 -8.76 -16.25 -5.39
C LEU A 453 -9.81 -17.36 -5.18
N SER A 454 -9.43 -18.63 -5.36
CA SER A 454 -10.27 -19.80 -5.10
C SER A 454 -10.79 -19.93 -3.65
N HIS A 455 -10.11 -19.31 -2.69
CA HIS A 455 -10.47 -19.33 -1.27
C HIS A 455 -11.21 -18.08 -0.80
N LEU A 456 -11.34 -17.04 -1.64
CA LEU A 456 -11.92 -15.76 -1.25
C LEU A 456 -13.34 -15.90 -0.68
N ALA A 457 -14.23 -16.60 -1.40
CA ALA A 457 -15.62 -16.76 -0.98
C ALA A 457 -15.74 -17.51 0.36
N GLU A 458 -14.89 -18.50 0.58
CA GLU A 458 -14.85 -19.27 1.83
C GLU A 458 -14.31 -18.45 3.00
N LEU A 459 -13.20 -17.73 2.80
CA LEU A 459 -12.62 -16.84 3.80
C LEU A 459 -13.62 -15.78 4.26
N ILE A 460 -14.27 -15.09 3.31
CA ILE A 460 -15.24 -14.05 3.61
C ILE A 460 -16.43 -14.64 4.37
N SER A 461 -16.95 -15.79 3.94
CA SER A 461 -18.10 -16.44 4.60
C SER A 461 -17.79 -16.81 6.05
N ARG A 462 -16.63 -17.43 6.31
CA ARG A 462 -16.19 -17.80 7.66
C ARG A 462 -15.95 -16.57 8.53
N SER A 463 -15.30 -15.56 7.97
CA SER A 463 -15.03 -14.31 8.69
C SER A 463 -16.34 -13.60 9.05
N LYS A 464 -17.29 -13.50 8.10
CA LYS A 464 -18.57 -12.84 8.33
C LYS A 464 -19.38 -13.49 9.47
N GLN A 465 -19.35 -14.82 9.58
CA GLN A 465 -20.00 -15.52 10.72
C GLN A 465 -19.44 -15.06 12.07
N GLU A 466 -18.12 -14.93 12.20
CA GLU A 466 -17.49 -14.45 13.44
C GLU A 466 -17.74 -12.96 13.68
N LEU A 467 -17.72 -12.14 12.63
CA LEU A 467 -18.00 -10.71 12.70
C LEU A 467 -19.45 -10.45 13.14
N ASP A 468 -20.42 -11.19 12.60
CA ASP A 468 -21.85 -11.06 12.92
C ASP A 468 -22.18 -11.57 14.33
N ALA A 469 -21.43 -12.56 14.82
CA ALA A 469 -21.55 -13.04 16.19
C ALA A 469 -20.94 -12.08 17.22
N SER A 470 -20.09 -11.15 16.80
CA SER A 470 -19.45 -10.16 17.66
C SER A 470 -20.42 -9.03 18.04
N PRO A 471 -20.33 -8.46 19.26
CA PRO A 471 -21.09 -7.26 19.61
C PRO A 471 -20.57 -5.98 18.95
N LEU A 472 -19.42 -6.04 18.26
CA LEU A 472 -18.79 -4.88 17.63
C LEU A 472 -19.39 -4.61 16.25
N THR A 473 -19.35 -3.33 15.84
CA THR A 473 -19.72 -2.98 14.46
C THR A 473 -18.54 -3.27 13.56
N CYS A 474 -18.71 -4.24 12.67
CA CYS A 474 -17.71 -4.65 11.70
C CYS A 474 -18.22 -4.40 10.29
N THR A 475 -17.42 -3.75 9.44
CA THR A 475 -17.71 -3.62 8.01
C THR A 475 -16.74 -4.44 7.19
N VAL A 476 -17.20 -4.88 6.02
CA VAL A 476 -16.38 -5.63 5.06
C VAL A 476 -16.27 -4.87 3.76
N ILE A 477 -15.03 -4.77 3.28
CA ILE A 477 -14.70 -4.34 1.92
C ILE A 477 -13.68 -5.34 1.36
N ALA A 478 -13.77 -5.69 0.08
CA ALA A 478 -12.74 -6.50 -0.56
C ALA A 478 -12.38 -5.99 -1.95
N HIS A 479 -11.09 -6.01 -2.28
CA HIS A 479 -10.64 -6.05 -3.66
C HIS A 479 -10.83 -7.49 -4.15
N ALA A 480 -12.09 -7.81 -4.50
CA ALA A 480 -12.50 -9.19 -4.76
C ALA A 480 -11.88 -9.76 -6.05
N GLY A 481 -11.34 -8.90 -6.92
CA GLY A 481 -10.67 -9.30 -8.16
C GLY A 481 -9.29 -9.95 -7.94
N ASP A 482 -8.62 -9.67 -6.83
CA ASP A 482 -7.27 -10.19 -6.53
C ASP A 482 -7.18 -10.92 -5.18
N GLY A 483 -8.30 -11.08 -4.47
CA GLY A 483 -8.39 -11.89 -3.27
C GLY A 483 -8.08 -11.13 -1.97
N ASN A 484 -7.95 -9.80 -2.01
CA ASN A 484 -7.69 -8.99 -0.82
C ASN A 484 -8.99 -8.66 -0.08
N PHE A 485 -9.08 -9.10 1.18
CA PHE A 485 -10.22 -8.93 2.07
C PHE A 485 -9.88 -7.99 3.23
N HIS A 486 -10.70 -6.97 3.44
CA HIS A 486 -10.53 -5.95 4.48
C HIS A 486 -11.70 -5.97 5.46
N VAL A 487 -11.38 -5.70 6.72
CA VAL A 487 -12.37 -5.52 7.79
C VAL A 487 -12.05 -4.24 8.54
N VAL A 488 -13.08 -3.44 8.82
CA VAL A 488 -13.01 -2.32 9.76
C VAL A 488 -13.82 -2.68 11.00
N VAL A 489 -13.14 -2.88 12.13
CA VAL A 489 -13.79 -3.17 13.41
C VAL A 489 -13.82 -1.92 14.28
N LEU A 490 -15.01 -1.39 14.53
CA LEU A 490 -15.19 -0.19 15.36
C LEU A 490 -15.34 -0.59 16.83
N PHE A 491 -14.56 0.05 17.70
CA PHE A 491 -14.61 -0.17 19.15
C PHE A 491 -14.47 1.13 19.95
N ASP A 492 -15.07 1.16 21.13
CA ASP A 492 -14.91 2.25 22.09
C ASP A 492 -13.51 2.18 22.73
N PRO A 493 -12.64 3.18 22.53
CA PRO A 493 -11.25 3.13 23.03
C PRO A 493 -11.16 3.16 24.56
N THR A 494 -12.24 3.53 25.26
CA THR A 494 -12.29 3.50 26.72
C THR A 494 -12.60 2.11 27.28
N LYS A 495 -12.98 1.15 26.41
CA LYS A 495 -13.38 -0.21 26.78
C LYS A 495 -12.38 -1.24 26.29
N GLU A 496 -11.49 -1.65 27.19
CA GLU A 496 -10.46 -2.65 26.94
C GLU A 496 -11.00 -3.98 26.37
N GLU A 497 -12.18 -4.40 26.83
CA GLU A 497 -12.87 -5.61 26.35
C GLU A 497 -13.19 -5.56 24.85
N GLN A 498 -13.59 -4.39 24.34
CA GLN A 498 -13.91 -4.22 22.92
C GLN A 498 -12.64 -4.24 22.07
N ARG A 499 -11.53 -3.63 22.56
CA ARG A 499 -10.24 -3.74 21.86
C ARG A 499 -9.78 -5.20 21.77
N ARG A 500 -9.90 -5.96 22.85
CA ARG A 500 -9.54 -7.39 22.87
C ARG A 500 -10.39 -8.22 21.92
N GLU A 501 -11.68 -7.92 21.81
CA GLU A 501 -12.55 -8.59 20.84
C GLU A 501 -12.17 -8.25 19.40
N ALA A 502 -11.84 -6.98 19.10
CA ALA A 502 -11.33 -6.60 17.79
C ALA A 502 -10.00 -7.32 17.46
N GLU A 503 -9.09 -7.42 18.43
CA GLU A 503 -7.84 -8.19 18.29
C GLU A 503 -8.10 -9.68 18.04
N ARG A 504 -9.09 -10.28 18.73
CA ARG A 504 -9.50 -11.68 18.53
C ARG A 504 -10.02 -11.91 17.12
N LEU A 505 -10.89 -11.04 16.61
CA LEU A 505 -11.44 -11.11 15.25
C LEU A 505 -10.34 -11.00 14.19
N ASN A 506 -9.44 -10.03 14.34
CA ASN A 506 -8.28 -9.89 13.45
C ASN A 506 -7.40 -11.15 13.48
N HIS A 507 -7.10 -11.68 14.66
CA HIS A 507 -6.33 -12.90 14.81
C HIS A 507 -7.01 -14.10 14.13
N PHE A 508 -8.33 -14.27 14.30
CA PHE A 508 -9.10 -15.30 13.63
C PHE A 508 -8.99 -15.18 12.09
N MET A 509 -9.19 -13.98 11.56
CA MET A 509 -9.13 -13.71 10.13
C MET A 509 -7.75 -14.02 9.55
N VAL A 510 -6.67 -13.52 10.19
CA VAL A 510 -5.28 -13.79 9.78
C VAL A 510 -5.00 -15.29 9.79
N HIS A 511 -5.31 -16.00 10.88
CA HIS A 511 -5.04 -17.43 10.96
C HIS A 511 -5.86 -18.25 9.95
N THR A 512 -7.09 -17.82 9.65
CA THR A 512 -7.92 -18.44 8.62
C THR A 512 -7.29 -18.26 7.24
N ALA A 513 -6.89 -17.03 6.88
CA ALA A 513 -6.21 -16.76 5.62
C ALA A 513 -4.91 -17.57 5.46
N LEU A 514 -4.06 -17.60 6.50
CA LEU A 514 -2.83 -18.40 6.49
C LEU A 514 -3.09 -19.91 6.35
N SER A 515 -4.23 -20.40 6.86
CA SER A 515 -4.62 -21.81 6.68
C SER A 515 -5.08 -22.15 5.26
N MET A 516 -5.35 -21.13 4.44
CA MET A 516 -5.79 -21.19 3.04
C MET A 516 -4.68 -20.73 2.08
N GLU A 517 -3.41 -20.89 2.47
CA GLU A 517 -2.24 -20.46 1.70
C GLU A 517 -2.21 -18.95 1.40
N GLY A 518 -2.92 -18.15 2.18
CA GLY A 518 -2.93 -16.70 2.11
C GLY A 518 -1.80 -16.03 2.89
N THR A 519 -1.94 -14.71 3.05
CA THR A 519 -1.03 -13.81 3.76
C THR A 519 -1.75 -13.10 4.89
N CYS A 520 -1.02 -12.78 5.96
CA CYS A 520 -1.50 -11.96 7.07
C CYS A 520 -1.74 -10.49 6.69
N THR A 521 -1.26 -10.04 5.53
CA THR A 521 -1.41 -8.68 5.01
C THR A 521 -1.40 -8.69 3.49
N GLY A 522 -2.43 -8.14 2.87
CA GLY A 522 -2.52 -7.99 1.42
C GLY A 522 -1.75 -6.77 0.94
N GLU A 523 -1.93 -5.63 1.60
CA GLU A 523 -1.46 -4.34 1.10
C GLU A 523 -0.99 -3.33 2.16
N HIS A 524 -1.40 -3.49 3.43
CA HIS A 524 -1.06 -2.51 4.46
C HIS A 524 0.38 -2.66 4.98
N GLY A 525 1.01 -3.80 4.70
CA GLY A 525 2.32 -4.17 5.26
C GLY A 525 2.20 -4.81 6.65
N VAL A 526 3.31 -4.85 7.36
CA VAL A 526 3.47 -5.56 8.63
C VAL A 526 3.64 -4.59 9.80
N GLY A 527 4.51 -3.59 9.63
CA GLY A 527 4.88 -2.64 10.67
C GLY A 527 5.25 -3.32 11.98
N THR A 528 4.71 -2.77 13.07
CA THR A 528 4.74 -3.43 14.39
C THR A 528 3.51 -4.30 14.63
N GLY A 529 2.41 -4.04 13.92
CA GLY A 529 1.11 -4.63 14.21
C GLY A 529 1.02 -6.12 13.91
N LYS A 530 1.54 -6.51 12.75
CA LYS A 530 1.43 -7.88 12.21
C LYS A 530 2.70 -8.70 12.28
N ILE A 531 3.78 -8.15 12.82
CA ILE A 531 5.08 -8.82 12.97
C ILE A 531 4.97 -10.18 13.69
N LYS A 532 3.99 -10.33 14.59
CA LYS A 532 3.68 -11.56 15.31
C LYS A 532 3.20 -12.72 14.43
N TYR A 533 2.69 -12.43 13.24
CA TYR A 533 2.19 -13.45 12.31
C TYR A 533 3.26 -13.95 11.34
N LEU A 534 4.36 -13.22 11.17
CA LEU A 534 5.36 -13.52 10.15
C LEU A 534 6.06 -14.86 10.35
N GLU A 535 6.26 -15.33 11.58
CA GLU A 535 6.85 -16.66 11.80
C GLU A 535 5.89 -17.77 11.34
N LYS A 536 4.58 -17.57 11.51
CA LYS A 536 3.58 -18.53 11.07
C LYS A 536 3.45 -18.55 9.55
N GLU A 537 3.52 -17.39 8.90
CA GLU A 537 3.42 -17.24 7.45
C GLU A 537 4.70 -17.66 6.72
N LEU A 538 5.85 -17.08 7.09
CA LEU A 538 7.10 -17.25 6.36
C LEU A 538 7.96 -18.39 6.92
N GLY A 539 7.77 -18.78 8.18
CA GLY A 539 8.64 -19.73 8.86
C GLY A 539 9.95 -19.09 9.36
N ILE A 540 10.56 -19.74 10.36
CA ILE A 540 11.73 -19.22 11.06
C ILE A 540 12.96 -19.02 10.16
N GLU A 541 13.17 -19.88 9.16
CA GLU A 541 14.34 -19.79 8.27
C GLU A 541 14.28 -18.56 7.35
N ASN A 542 13.09 -18.19 6.89
CA ASN A 542 12.88 -16.97 6.11
C ASN A 542 13.13 -15.73 6.99
N LEU A 543 12.66 -15.73 8.24
CA LEU A 543 12.91 -14.62 9.18
C LEU A 543 14.40 -14.48 9.53
N ARG A 544 15.12 -15.59 9.74
CA ARG A 544 16.58 -15.56 9.92
C ARG A 544 17.29 -15.00 8.70
N THR A 545 16.82 -15.32 7.50
CA THR A 545 17.38 -14.78 6.25
C THR A 545 17.11 -13.29 6.10
N MET A 546 15.89 -12.83 6.40
CA MET A 546 15.56 -11.40 6.45
C MET A 546 16.45 -10.67 7.46
N LYS A 547 16.68 -11.27 8.63
CA LYS A 547 17.61 -10.74 9.64
C LYS A 547 19.05 -10.66 9.14
N ARG A 548 19.56 -11.69 8.43
CA ARG A 548 20.89 -11.63 7.81
C ARG A 548 21.02 -10.47 6.83
N ILE A 549 20.01 -10.23 6.01
CA ILE A 549 19.99 -9.11 5.07
C ILE A 549 19.99 -7.77 5.82
N LYS A 550 19.10 -7.63 6.82
CA LYS A 550 19.01 -6.45 7.67
C LYS A 550 20.35 -6.14 8.35
N ASP A 551 20.95 -7.12 8.99
CA ASP A 551 22.20 -6.93 9.75
C ASP A 551 23.39 -6.66 8.83
N ALA A 552 23.35 -7.13 7.57
CA ALA A 552 24.36 -6.78 6.56
C ALA A 552 24.23 -5.34 6.04
N LEU A 553 23.00 -4.85 5.86
CA LEU A 553 22.73 -3.50 5.32
C LEU A 553 22.64 -2.42 6.41
N ASP A 554 22.37 -2.81 7.65
CA ASP A 554 22.22 -1.93 8.82
C ASP A 554 22.77 -2.61 10.09
N PRO A 555 24.10 -2.71 10.21
CA PRO A 555 24.75 -3.42 11.32
C PRO A 555 24.53 -2.76 12.70
N ASN A 556 24.18 -1.47 12.73
CA ASN A 556 23.87 -0.74 13.97
C ASN A 556 22.36 -0.75 14.30
N ASN A 557 21.53 -1.38 13.45
CA ASN A 557 20.08 -1.46 13.59
C ASN A 557 19.42 -0.08 13.80
N ILE A 558 19.86 0.93 13.05
CA ILE A 558 19.30 2.30 13.13
C ILE A 558 18.08 2.48 12.23
N MET A 559 17.95 1.71 11.14
CA MET A 559 16.91 1.88 10.12
C MET A 559 15.57 1.28 10.58
N ASN A 560 14.64 2.16 10.95
CA ASN A 560 13.29 1.85 11.41
C ASN A 560 13.17 0.62 12.34
N PRO A 561 13.90 0.56 13.47
CA PRO A 561 13.90 -0.62 14.33
C PRO A 561 12.53 -0.90 14.96
N GLY A 562 12.29 -2.19 15.23
CA GLY A 562 11.05 -2.70 15.82
C GLY A 562 9.97 -3.09 14.81
N LYS A 563 10.27 -3.10 13.51
CA LYS A 563 9.34 -3.49 12.42
C LYS A 563 9.93 -4.66 11.64
N LEU A 564 9.06 -5.47 11.04
CA LEU A 564 9.37 -6.66 10.19
C LEU A 564 10.17 -7.81 10.83
N ILE A 565 11.15 -7.54 11.69
CA ILE A 565 11.98 -8.57 12.34
C ILE A 565 11.74 -8.54 13.83
N SER A 566 11.18 -9.64 14.35
CA SER A 566 10.93 -9.76 15.78
C SER A 566 12.26 -9.95 16.56
N PRO A 567 12.41 -9.36 17.77
CA PRO A 567 13.59 -9.47 18.60
C PRO A 567 13.96 -10.89 19.02
N HIS A 568 13.00 -11.84 19.04
CA HIS A 568 13.27 -13.24 19.38
C HIS A 568 14.00 -14.01 18.27
N ILE A 569 14.11 -13.42 17.08
CA ILE A 569 14.81 -14.04 15.95
C ILE A 569 16.31 -13.86 16.14
N CYS A 570 16.98 -14.94 16.57
CA CYS A 570 18.43 -15.02 16.71
C CYS A 570 19.08 -15.78 15.53
N PHE A 571 20.39 -15.58 15.35
CA PHE A 571 21.21 -16.26 14.34
C PHE A 571 21.40 -17.75 14.59
#